data_AF-A0A1A8MVD4-F1
#
_entry.id   AF-A0A1A8MVD4-F1
#
_cell.length_a   1.000
_cell.length_b   1.000
_cell.length_c   1.000
_cell.angle_alpha   90.00
_cell.angle_beta   90.00
_cell.angle_gamma   90.00
#
_symmetry.space_group_name_H-M   'P 1'
#
loop_
_entity.id
_entity.type
_entity.pdbx_description
1 polymer ?
#
loop_
_entity_poly.entity_id
_entity_poly.type
_entity_poly.pdbx_seq_one_letter_code
_entity_poly.pdbx_strand_id
1 'polypeptide(L)'
;MEQVEPVFRPPPEPKPHHVILWNRLLFSSVLLLLIGALAGPCDAGPSQPARPPLLSGQPFIIFWGIRDSSCSSRIDLSSFGMERDGRVAVFYEGALGNYPYFVDKNTPVNGGLPQHTRLD
;
A
#
# COMPACT_ATOMS: atom_id res chain seq x y z
N MET A 1 45.58 -53.96 26.30
CA MET A 1 45.64 -52.52 25.96
C MET A 1 45.93 -52.46 24.47
N GLU A 2 44.88 -52.42 23.66
CA GLU A 2 44.98 -52.47 22.20
C GLU A 2 45.16 -51.03 21.69
N GLN A 3 46.31 -50.76 21.08
CA GLN A 3 46.64 -49.46 20.49
C GLN A 3 45.81 -49.30 19.22
N VAL A 4 44.83 -48.38 19.22
CA VAL A 4 44.12 -47.98 18.00
C VAL A 4 44.99 -46.95 17.30
N GLU A 5 45.60 -47.34 16.18
CA GLU A 5 46.39 -46.45 15.34
C GLU A 5 45.47 -45.39 14.69
N PRO A 6 45.82 -44.10 14.73
CA PRO A 6 44.97 -43.06 14.15
C PRO A 6 44.96 -43.18 12.62
N VAL A 7 43.79 -43.49 12.06
CA VAL A 7 43.58 -43.49 10.60
C VAL A 7 43.75 -42.06 10.07
N PHE A 8 44.88 -41.79 9.45
CA PHE A 8 45.15 -40.51 8.80
C PHE A 8 44.33 -40.41 7.50
N ARG A 9 43.22 -39.65 7.53
CA ARG A 9 42.51 -39.31 6.30
C ARG A 9 43.22 -38.13 5.62
N PRO A 10 43.65 -38.27 4.35
CA PRO A 10 44.23 -37.14 3.63
C PRO A 10 43.21 -36.00 3.51
N PRO A 11 43.67 -34.73 3.50
CA PRO A 11 42.78 -33.60 3.33
C PRO A 11 42.02 -33.76 2.00
N PRO A 12 40.72 -33.39 1.97
CA PRO A 12 39.94 -33.47 0.74
C PRO A 12 40.60 -32.60 -0.34
N GLU A 13 40.73 -33.13 -1.56
CA GLU A 13 41.37 -32.39 -2.65
C GLU A 13 40.66 -31.05 -2.89
N PRO A 14 41.43 -29.96 -3.13
CA PRO A 14 40.86 -28.67 -3.45
C PRO A 14 40.10 -28.78 -4.78
N LYS A 15 38.79 -28.60 -4.73
CA LYS A 15 37.96 -28.57 -5.95
C LYS A 15 38.51 -27.50 -6.90
N PRO A 16 38.69 -27.80 -8.20
CA PRO A 16 39.33 -26.85 -9.11
C PRO A 16 38.53 -25.55 -9.15
N HIS A 17 39.18 -24.41 -8.89
CA HIS A 17 38.55 -23.09 -8.90
C HIS A 17 37.78 -22.81 -10.20
N HIS A 18 38.25 -23.38 -11.32
CA HIS A 18 37.60 -23.28 -12.63
C HIS A 18 36.20 -23.94 -12.64
N VAL A 19 36.01 -25.05 -11.92
CA VAL A 19 34.72 -25.76 -11.81
C VAL A 19 33.72 -24.95 -10.98
N ILE A 20 34.20 -24.29 -9.92
CA ILE A 20 33.38 -23.41 -9.07
C ILE A 20 32.94 -22.16 -9.86
N LEU A 21 33.85 -21.57 -10.63
CA LEU A 21 33.57 -20.41 -11.48
C LEU A 21 32.57 -20.76 -12.60
N TRP A 22 32.77 -21.90 -13.27
CA TRP A 22 31.85 -22.40 -14.29
C TRP A 22 30.45 -22.66 -13.74
N ASN A 23 30.33 -23.31 -12.57
CA ASN A 23 29.04 -23.51 -11.94
C ASN A 23 28.35 -22.18 -11.62
N ARG A 24 29.06 -21.18 -11.11
CA ARG A 24 28.47 -19.85 -10.84
C ARG A 24 27.96 -19.17 -12.10
N LEU A 25 28.70 -19.26 -13.20
CA LEU A 25 28.28 -18.69 -14.49
C LEU A 25 27.06 -19.44 -15.06
N LEU A 26 27.03 -20.77 -14.94
CA LEU A 26 25.90 -21.60 -15.36
C LEU A 26 24.65 -21.32 -14.53
N PHE A 27 24.76 -21.27 -13.19
CA PHE A 27 23.64 -20.92 -12.31
C PHE A 27 23.11 -19.51 -12.57
N SER A 28 24.00 -18.54 -12.79
CA SER A 28 23.62 -17.16 -13.15
C SER A 28 22.89 -17.11 -14.48
N SER A 29 23.39 -17.80 -15.50
CA SER A 29 22.77 -17.87 -16.83
C SER A 29 21.39 -18.53 -16.77
N VAL A 30 21.25 -19.66 -16.06
CA VAL A 30 19.97 -20.34 -15.85
C VAL A 30 18.98 -19.46 -15.07
N LEU A 31 19.45 -18.76 -14.04
CA LEU A 31 18.60 -17.84 -13.27
C LEU A 31 18.10 -16.69 -14.14
N LEU A 32 18.96 -16.09 -14.98
CA LEU A 32 18.58 -15.02 -15.90
C LEU A 32 17.59 -15.51 -16.96
N LEU A 33 17.77 -16.73 -17.49
CA LEU A 33 16.82 -17.36 -18.41
C LEU A 33 15.46 -17.62 -17.75
N LEU A 34 15.44 -18.07 -16.48
CA LEU A 34 14.21 -18.26 -15.72
C LEU A 34 13.50 -16.93 -15.45
N ILE A 35 14.23 -15.88 -15.07
CA ILE A 35 13.64 -14.55 -14.86
C ILE A 35 13.02 -14.04 -16.18
N GLY A 36 13.71 -14.18 -17.31
CA GLY A 36 13.17 -13.78 -18.62
C GLY A 36 11.98 -14.63 -19.09
N ALA A 37 11.94 -15.92 -18.74
CA ALA A 37 10.83 -16.81 -19.11
C ALA A 37 9.57 -16.61 -18.24
N LEU A 38 9.74 -16.24 -16.96
CA LEU A 38 8.64 -15.97 -16.02
C LEU A 38 8.18 -14.50 -16.06
N ALA A 39 9.06 -13.57 -16.43
CA ALA A 39 8.69 -12.20 -16.74
C ALA A 39 8.19 -12.14 -18.19
N GLY A 40 6.97 -12.66 -18.42
CA GLY A 40 6.23 -12.28 -19.62
C GLY A 40 6.17 -10.75 -19.73
N PRO A 41 6.06 -10.18 -20.95
CA PRO A 41 5.92 -8.73 -21.08
C PRO A 41 4.76 -8.29 -20.20
N CYS A 42 5.07 -7.51 -19.16
CA CYS A 42 4.06 -6.80 -18.40
C CYS A 42 3.44 -5.81 -19.38
N ASP A 43 2.44 -6.25 -20.12
CA ASP A 43 1.59 -5.39 -20.92
C ASP A 43 0.71 -4.66 -19.91
N ALA A 44 1.29 -3.66 -19.26
CA ALA A 44 0.55 -2.66 -18.52
C ALA A 44 -0.32 -2.01 -19.59
N GLY A 45 -1.57 -2.48 -19.69
CA GLY A 45 -2.52 -1.99 -20.67
C GLY A 45 -2.55 -0.46 -20.66
N PRO A 46 -2.92 0.17 -21.79
CA PRO A 46 -2.86 1.62 -21.92
C PRO A 46 -3.52 2.29 -20.71
N SER A 47 -2.83 3.31 -20.18
CA SER A 47 -3.33 4.06 -19.03
C SER A 47 -4.75 4.52 -19.32
N GLN A 48 -5.68 4.17 -18.43
CA GLN A 48 -7.04 4.64 -18.56
C GLN A 48 -7.03 6.18 -18.46
N PRO A 49 -7.71 6.90 -19.37
CA PRO A 49 -7.83 8.33 -19.24
C PRO A 49 -8.48 8.66 -17.90
N ALA A 50 -8.03 9.77 -17.29
CA ALA A 50 -8.66 10.29 -16.09
C ALA A 50 -10.17 10.49 -16.32
N ARG A 51 -10.96 10.35 -15.26
CA ARG A 51 -12.39 10.66 -15.35
C ARG A 51 -12.56 12.10 -15.85
N PRO A 52 -13.54 12.37 -16.74
CA PRO A 52 -13.83 13.73 -17.15
C PRO A 52 -14.24 14.57 -15.93
N PRO A 53 -14.16 15.91 -16.02
CA PRO A 53 -14.63 16.79 -14.96
C PRO A 53 -16.07 16.46 -14.56
N LEU A 54 -16.36 16.58 -13.26
CA LEU A 54 -17.69 16.30 -12.70
C LEU A 54 -18.78 17.21 -13.30
N LEU A 55 -18.40 18.43 -13.69
CA LEU A 55 -19.27 19.42 -14.31
C LEU A 55 -18.70 19.83 -15.68
N SER A 56 -19.56 19.93 -16.68
CA SER A 56 -19.17 20.34 -18.03
C SER A 56 -18.60 21.76 -18.04
N GLY A 57 -17.47 21.96 -18.72
CA GLY A 57 -16.80 23.26 -18.81
C GLY A 57 -16.10 23.74 -17.54
N GLN A 58 -16.10 22.95 -16.46
CA GLN A 58 -15.53 23.34 -15.17
C GLN A 58 -14.50 22.31 -14.68
N PRO A 59 -13.22 22.45 -15.05
CA PRO A 59 -12.17 21.49 -14.70
C PRO A 59 -11.80 21.49 -13.21
N PHE A 60 -12.09 22.57 -12.49
CA PHE A 60 -11.87 22.72 -11.05
C PHE A 60 -13.14 23.22 -10.36
N ILE A 61 -13.51 22.59 -9.25
CA ILE A 61 -14.68 22.93 -8.45
C ILE A 61 -14.21 23.22 -7.02
N ILE A 62 -14.71 24.31 -6.43
CA ILE A 62 -14.39 24.70 -5.06
C ILE A 62 -15.63 24.45 -4.21
N PHE A 63 -15.49 23.68 -3.13
CA PHE A 63 -16.57 23.38 -2.20
C PHE A 63 -16.39 24.14 -0.89
N TRP A 64 -17.46 24.77 -0.41
CA TRP A 64 -17.52 25.40 0.90
C TRP A 64 -17.86 24.37 1.98
N GLY A 65 -16.81 23.83 2.62
CA GLY A 65 -16.92 22.76 3.63
C GLY A 65 -17.27 23.22 5.05
N ILE A 66 -17.68 24.48 5.26
CA ILE A 66 -17.93 25.03 6.60
C ILE A 66 -19.41 24.94 6.96
N ARG A 67 -19.71 24.41 8.15
CA ARG A 67 -21.06 24.43 8.72
C ARG A 67 -21.39 25.82 9.23
N ASP A 68 -22.02 26.63 8.39
CA ASP A 68 -22.48 27.98 8.71
C ASP A 68 -24.00 28.09 8.93
N SER A 69 -24.69 26.95 9.11
CA SER A 69 -26.15 26.93 9.32
C SER A 69 -26.61 27.67 10.56
N SER A 70 -25.74 27.79 11.57
CA SER A 70 -26.00 28.50 12.83
C SER A 70 -25.58 29.98 12.78
N CYS A 71 -25.00 30.45 11.67
CA CYS A 71 -24.56 31.84 11.53
C CYS A 71 -25.77 32.76 11.28
N SER A 72 -25.81 33.91 11.94
CA SER A 72 -26.87 34.92 11.79
C SER A 72 -26.88 35.58 10.42
N SER A 73 -25.71 35.73 9.78
CA SER A 73 -25.57 36.16 8.40
C SER A 73 -24.73 35.15 7.62
N ARG A 74 -25.28 34.63 6.52
CA ARG A 74 -24.53 33.76 5.62
C ARG A 74 -23.81 34.59 4.57
N ILE A 75 -22.56 34.23 4.32
CA ILE A 75 -21.78 34.80 3.22
C ILE A 75 -22.37 34.31 1.89
N ASP A 76 -22.47 35.21 0.91
CA ASP A 76 -22.79 34.86 -0.47
C ASP A 76 -21.54 34.27 -1.16
N LEU A 77 -21.59 32.96 -1.38
CA LEU A 77 -20.50 32.17 -1.95
C LEU A 77 -20.50 32.17 -3.48
N SER A 78 -21.60 32.58 -4.12
CA SER A 78 -21.72 32.58 -5.57
C SER A 78 -20.72 33.53 -6.22
N SER A 79 -20.45 34.67 -5.57
CA SER A 79 -19.44 35.66 -5.95
C SER A 79 -18.01 35.09 -6.01
N PHE A 80 -17.74 34.00 -5.28
CA PHE A 80 -16.43 33.34 -5.23
C PHE A 80 -16.39 32.07 -6.10
N GLY A 81 -17.48 31.73 -6.80
CA GLY A 81 -17.59 30.50 -7.57
C GLY A 81 -17.51 29.22 -6.70
N MET A 82 -17.93 29.31 -5.43
CA MET A 82 -17.90 28.19 -4.49
C MET A 82 -19.28 27.54 -4.36
N GLU A 83 -19.30 26.21 -4.33
CA GLU A 83 -20.51 25.40 -4.16
C GLU A 83 -20.71 25.01 -2.68
N ARG A 84 -21.92 25.20 -2.14
CA ARG A 84 -22.27 24.87 -0.74
C ARG A 84 -23.21 23.67 -0.62
N ASP A 85 -24.27 23.62 -1.42
CA ASP A 85 -25.44 22.80 -1.12
C ASP A 85 -25.35 21.39 -1.70
N GLY A 86 -25.58 20.36 -0.87
CA GLY A 86 -25.97 18.99 -1.26
C GLY A 86 -24.99 18.17 -2.12
N ARG A 87 -23.90 18.78 -2.60
CA ARG A 87 -22.91 18.13 -3.48
C ARG A 87 -21.76 17.49 -2.72
N VAL A 88 -21.47 17.97 -1.52
CA VAL A 88 -20.40 17.47 -0.65
C VAL A 88 -20.99 17.05 0.70
N ALA A 89 -20.58 15.88 1.19
CA ALA A 89 -20.94 15.38 2.50
C ALA A 89 -19.66 15.16 3.31
N VAL A 90 -19.68 15.58 4.57
CA VAL A 90 -18.58 15.37 5.52
C VAL A 90 -19.11 14.53 6.67
N PHE A 91 -18.52 13.36 6.86
CA PHE A 91 -18.84 12.47 7.97
C PHE A 91 -17.73 12.56 9.01
N TYR A 92 -18.07 13.12 10.17
CA TYR A 92 -17.19 13.06 11.35
C TYR A 92 -17.31 11.69 12.00
N GLU A 93 -16.42 11.38 12.93
CA GLU A 93 -16.30 10.07 13.60
C GLU A 93 -17.63 9.42 14.02
N GLY A 94 -18.56 10.20 14.60
CA GLY A 94 -19.88 9.70 15.02
C GLY A 94 -20.99 9.79 13.97
N ALA A 95 -20.69 10.26 12.76
CA ALA A 95 -21.69 10.51 11.72
C ALA A 95 -21.85 9.34 10.73
N LEU A 96 -20.91 8.39 10.69
CA LEU A 96 -20.96 7.25 9.77
C LEU A 96 -20.39 5.99 10.42
N GLY A 97 -21.29 5.11 10.85
CA GLY A 97 -20.95 3.82 11.46
C GLY A 97 -20.33 3.95 12.85
N ASN A 98 -19.82 2.83 13.36
CA ASN A 98 -19.18 2.74 14.67
C ASN A 98 -17.66 2.78 14.51
N TYR A 99 -17.10 3.98 14.31
CA TYR A 99 -15.65 4.13 14.13
C TYR A 99 -14.90 3.84 15.45
N PRO A 100 -13.91 2.93 15.48
CA PRO A 100 -13.18 2.59 16.69
C PRO A 100 -11.98 3.48 16.95
N TYR A 101 -11.85 3.93 18.19
CA TYR A 101 -10.77 4.80 18.63
C TYR A 101 -10.59 4.76 20.14
N PHE A 102 -9.51 5.38 20.62
CA PHE A 102 -9.23 5.57 22.03
C PHE A 102 -9.38 7.04 22.39
N VAL A 103 -10.21 7.36 23.38
CA VAL A 103 -10.30 8.72 23.93
C VAL A 103 -9.00 9.06 24.67
N ASP A 104 -8.47 8.07 25.37
CA ASP A 104 -7.17 8.06 26.05
C ASP A 104 -6.60 6.63 26.01
N LYS A 105 -5.38 6.43 26.55
CA LYS A 105 -4.65 5.15 26.48
C LYS A 105 -5.45 3.92 26.92
N ASN A 106 -6.42 4.06 27.83
CA ASN A 106 -7.13 2.94 28.44
C ASN A 106 -8.64 2.96 28.19
N THR A 107 -9.17 3.96 27.47
CA THR A 107 -10.61 4.12 27.24
C THR A 107 -10.96 3.86 25.77
N PRO A 108 -11.32 2.60 25.41
CA PRO A 108 -11.72 2.26 24.05
C PRO A 108 -13.17 2.67 23.77
N VAL A 109 -13.39 3.26 22.59
CA VAL A 109 -14.71 3.45 21.97
C VAL A 109 -14.84 2.47 20.81
N ASN A 110 -15.98 1.80 20.70
CA ASN A 110 -16.24 0.75 19.72
C ASN A 110 -15.17 -0.36 19.67
N GLY A 111 -14.55 -0.70 20.81
CA GLY A 111 -13.47 -1.70 20.89
C GLY A 111 -12.07 -1.14 20.62
N GLY A 112 -11.95 0.15 20.29
CA GLY A 112 -10.71 0.92 20.20
C GLY A 112 -9.86 0.64 18.96
N LEU A 113 -9.78 -0.63 18.54
CA LEU A 113 -9.04 -1.07 17.36
C LEU A 113 -10.00 -1.66 16.31
N PRO A 114 -9.73 -1.47 15.00
CA PRO A 114 -10.57 -2.03 13.93
C PRO A 114 -10.84 -3.54 14.08
N GLN A 115 -9.84 -4.33 14.47
CA GLN A 115 -9.98 -5.78 14.66
C GLN A 115 -10.83 -6.19 15.86
N HIS A 116 -11.11 -5.26 16.79
CA HIS A 116 -11.97 -5.49 17.96
C HIS A 116 -13.37 -4.90 17.78
N THR A 117 -13.68 -4.41 16.57
CA THR A 117 -14.95 -3.75 16.25
C THR A 117 -15.84 -4.67 15.47
N ARG A 118 -17.13 -4.60 15.76
CA ARG A 118 -18.18 -5.32 15.03
C ARG A 118 -18.66 -4.49 13.84
N LEU A 119 -18.84 -5.14 12.69
CA LEU A 119 -19.26 -4.51 11.42
C LEU A 119 -20.76 -4.67 11.15
N ASP A 120 -21.45 -5.41 12.02
CA ASP A 120 -22.87 -5.80 11.94
C ASP A 120 -23.82 -4.80 12.62
#